data_AF-A0A7Y0S209-F1
#
_entry.id   AF-A0A7Y0S209-F1
#
_cell.length_a   1.000
_cell.length_b   1.000
_cell.length_c   1.000
_cell.angle_alpha   90.00
_cell.angle_beta   90.00
_cell.angle_gamma   90.00
#
_symmetry.space_group_name_H-M   'P 1'
#
loop_
_entity.id
_entity.type
_entity.pdbx_description
1 polymer ?
#
loop_
_entity_poly.entity_id
_entity_poly.type
_entity_poly.pdbx_seq_one_letter_code
_entity_poly.pdbx_strand_id
1 'polypeptide(L)'
;QCPVCGSHVERIEGEAVTRCTGGLVCQAQRKQALKHFVSRKALDVDGLGDKVIEQLVDREMVKTPADLFKLSAGILTVLDRMGPKS
;
A
#
# COMPACT_ATOMS: atom_id res chain seq x y z
N GLN A 1 13.50 -11.79 11.76
CA GLN A 1 12.96 -11.70 10.39
C GLN A 1 11.58 -11.05 10.43
N CYS A 2 11.14 -10.40 9.36
CA CYS A 2 9.83 -9.76 9.31
C CYS A 2 8.72 -10.83 9.34
N PRO A 3 7.70 -10.73 10.20
CA PRO A 3 6.63 -11.73 10.28
C PRO A 3 5.68 -11.70 9.07
N VAL A 4 5.74 -10.65 8.23
CA VAL A 4 4.86 -10.50 7.07
C VAL A 4 5.54 -11.00 5.79
N CYS A 5 6.79 -10.63 5.55
CA CYS A 5 7.47 -10.92 4.28
C CYS A 5 8.76 -11.73 4.42
N GLY A 6 9.13 -12.16 5.63
CA GLY A 6 10.34 -12.95 5.89
C GLY A 6 11.67 -12.19 5.73
N SER A 7 11.65 -10.93 5.25
CA SER A 7 12.87 -10.14 5.04
C SER A 7 13.68 -9.94 6.31
N HIS A 8 14.95 -9.58 6.13
CA HIS A 8 15.81 -9.16 7.24
C HIS A 8 15.18 -7.98 7.99
N VAL A 9 15.47 -7.92 9.29
CA VAL A 9 15.06 -6.82 10.15
C VAL A 9 16.30 -6.21 10.73
N GLU A 10 16.39 -4.88 10.67
CA GLU A 10 17.54 -4.14 11.14
C GLU A 10 17.13 -3.19 12.26
N ARG A 11 18.04 -2.97 13.19
CA ARG A 11 17.93 -1.94 14.20
C ARG A 11 19.15 -1.04 14.05
N ILE A 12 18.90 0.21 13.68
CA ILE A 12 19.95 1.21 13.52
C ILE A 12 20.55 1.51 14.90
N GLU A 13 21.87 1.65 14.98
CA GLU A 13 22.56 1.95 16.23
C GLU A 13 22.02 3.24 16.85
N GLY A 14 21.73 3.19 18.17
CA GLY A 14 21.11 4.31 18.89
C GLY A 14 19.58 4.39 18.77
N GLU A 15 18.94 3.68 17.83
CA GLU A 15 17.48 3.66 17.73
C GLU A 15 16.85 2.56 18.60
N ALA A 16 15.66 2.82 19.13
CA ALA A 16 14.87 1.82 19.86
C ALA A 16 14.10 0.87 18.91
N VAL A 17 13.74 1.36 17.72
CA VAL A 17 12.83 0.68 16.78
C VAL A 17 13.62 -0.24 15.85
N THR A 18 13.14 -1.48 15.73
CA THR A 18 13.61 -2.42 14.71
C THR A 18 12.68 -2.34 13.50
N ARG A 19 13.23 -2.22 12.28
CA ARG A 19 12.46 -2.09 11.04
C ARG A 19 12.72 -3.25 10.10
N CYS A 20 11.70 -3.56 9.30
CA CYS A 20 11.85 -4.52 8.20
C CYS A 20 12.50 -3.82 7.00
N THR A 21 13.51 -4.46 6.40
CA THR A 21 14.24 -3.91 5.25
C THR A 21 13.58 -4.21 3.90
N GLY A 22 12.49 -4.98 3.90
CA GLY A 22 11.79 -5.43 2.70
C GLY A 22 11.09 -4.35 1.88
N GLY A 23 11.00 -3.10 2.38
CA GLY A 23 10.39 -1.99 1.64
C GLY A 23 9.04 -2.35 1.00
N LEU A 24 8.87 -2.03 -0.29
CA LEU A 24 7.64 -2.31 -1.04
C LEU A 24 7.39 -3.81 -1.32
N VAL A 25 8.38 -4.69 -1.13
CA VAL A 25 8.14 -6.15 -1.19
C VAL A 25 7.30 -6.59 0.02
N CYS A 26 7.48 -5.94 1.17
CA CYS A 26 6.67 -6.21 2.36
C CYS A 26 5.24 -5.69 2.17
N GLN A 27 4.25 -6.59 2.09
CA GLN A 27 2.85 -6.23 1.91
C GLN A 27 2.35 -5.23 2.96
N ALA A 28 2.78 -5.37 4.23
CA ALA A 28 2.42 -4.43 5.29
C ALA A 28 2.99 -3.03 5.06
N GLN A 29 4.25 -2.92 4.64
CA GLN A 29 4.85 -1.63 4.30
C GLN A 29 4.25 -1.05 3.02
N ARG A 30 3.96 -1.88 2.02
CA ARG A 30 3.31 -1.45 0.78
C ARG A 30 1.95 -0.81 1.05
N LYS A 31 1.12 -1.44 1.90
CA LYS A 31 -0.16 -0.85 2.35
C LYS A 31 0.06 0.52 2.97
N GLN A 32 0.98 0.65 3.91
CA GLN A 32 1.22 1.92 4.60
C GLN A 32 1.83 2.99 3.67
N ALA A 33 2.76 2.61 2.81
CA ALA A 33 3.38 3.50 1.83
C ALA A 33 2.34 4.05 0.85
N LEU A 34 1.44 3.20 0.34
CA LEU A 34 0.37 3.61 -0.57
C LEU A 34 -0.67 4.48 0.14
N LYS A 35 -1.09 4.12 1.37
CA LYS A 35 -1.99 4.95 2.19
C LYS A 35 -1.40 6.34 2.43
N HIS A 36 -0.09 6.42 2.73
CA HIS A 36 0.59 7.70 2.87
C HIS A 36 0.62 8.46 1.55
N PHE A 37 0.99 7.80 0.44
CA PHE A 37 1.10 8.40 -0.88
C PHE A 37 -0.20 9.09 -1.33
N VAL A 38 -1.36 8.45 -1.11
CA VAL A 38 -2.68 9.00 -1.49
C VAL A 38 -3.28 9.95 -0.46
N SER A 39 -2.65 10.09 0.71
CA SER A 39 -3.21 10.89 1.81
C SER A 39 -3.31 12.38 1.48
N ARG A 40 -4.18 13.08 2.24
CA ARG A 40 -4.45 14.52 2.09
C ARG A 40 -3.21 15.44 2.16
N LYS A 41 -2.17 15.03 2.88
CA LYS A 41 -0.92 15.80 3.02
C LYS A 41 0.17 15.38 2.03
N ALA A 42 -0.14 14.43 1.14
CA ALA A 42 0.75 13.93 0.11
C ALA A 42 0.15 14.26 -1.27
N LEU A 43 -0.23 13.25 -2.06
CA LEU A 43 -0.80 13.48 -3.40
C LEU A 43 -2.28 13.86 -3.37
N ASP A 44 -2.98 13.70 -2.24
CA ASP A 44 -4.39 14.07 -2.05
C ASP A 44 -5.33 13.42 -3.09
N VAL A 45 -5.34 12.09 -3.14
CA VAL A 45 -6.17 11.34 -4.09
C VAL A 45 -7.49 10.93 -3.44
N ASP A 46 -8.56 11.64 -3.81
CA ASP A 46 -9.91 11.33 -3.38
C ASP A 46 -10.35 9.92 -3.82
N GLY A 47 -11.14 9.25 -2.97
CA GLY A 47 -11.70 7.93 -3.24
C GLY A 47 -10.76 6.74 -2.96
N LEU A 48 -9.43 6.94 -2.89
CA LEU A 48 -8.47 5.88 -2.52
C LEU A 48 -8.25 5.78 -1.00
N GLY A 49 -9.32 5.50 -0.26
CA GLY A 49 -9.25 5.29 1.18
C GLY A 49 -8.57 3.97 1.59
N ASP A 50 -8.34 3.82 2.90
CA ASP A 50 -7.66 2.67 3.51
C ASP A 50 -8.13 1.30 3.02
N LYS A 51 -9.44 1.11 2.90
CA LYS A 51 -10.04 -0.17 2.48
C LYS A 51 -9.83 -0.48 1.00
N VAL A 52 -9.75 0.54 0.15
CA VAL A 52 -9.48 0.35 -1.28
C VAL A 52 -8.00 -0.02 -1.46
N ILE A 53 -7.10 0.69 -0.79
CA ILE A 53 -5.66 0.37 -0.79
C ILE A 53 -5.39 -1.04 -0.24
N GLU A 54 -6.05 -1.42 0.87
CA GLU A 54 -5.95 -2.78 1.41
C GLU A 54 -6.32 -3.84 0.38
N GLN A 55 -7.47 -3.70 -0.29
CA GLN A 55 -7.90 -4.65 -1.31
C GLN A 55 -6.97 -4.70 -2.53
N LEU A 56 -6.52 -3.53 -3.02
CA LEU A 56 -5.58 -3.46 -4.15
C LEU A 56 -4.27 -4.18 -3.86
N VAL A 57 -3.76 -4.04 -2.63
CA VAL A 57 -2.52 -4.72 -2.21
C VAL A 57 -2.77 -6.21 -1.94
N ASP A 58 -3.87 -6.57 -1.26
CA ASP A 58 -4.19 -7.96 -0.92
C ASP A 58 -4.48 -8.83 -2.14
N ARG A 59 -4.99 -8.22 -3.21
CA ARG A 59 -5.20 -8.87 -4.50
C ARG A 59 -3.99 -8.76 -5.44
N GLU A 60 -2.84 -8.27 -4.96
CA GLU A 60 -1.60 -8.07 -5.73
C GLU A 60 -1.77 -7.21 -7.01
N MET A 61 -2.78 -6.35 -7.03
CA MET A 61 -3.12 -5.50 -8.18
C MET A 61 -2.20 -4.27 -8.27
N VAL A 62 -1.61 -3.86 -7.14
CA VAL A 62 -0.72 -2.70 -7.03
C VAL A 62 0.53 -3.10 -6.23
N LYS A 63 1.71 -2.85 -6.80
CA LYS A 63 3.00 -3.16 -6.17
C LYS A 63 3.78 -1.91 -5.81
N THR A 64 3.57 -0.84 -6.56
CA THR A 64 4.22 0.46 -6.40
C THR A 64 3.22 1.60 -6.52
N PRO A 65 3.53 2.82 -6.03
CA PRO A 65 2.68 3.99 -6.24
C PRO A 65 2.38 4.28 -7.72
N ALA A 66 3.33 3.99 -8.61
CA ALA A 66 3.16 4.19 -10.06
C ALA A 66 2.06 3.31 -10.67
N ASP A 67 1.74 2.16 -10.06
CA ASP A 67 0.70 1.27 -10.57
C ASP A 67 -0.71 1.83 -10.34
N LEU A 68 -0.90 2.75 -9.38
CA LEU A 68 -2.18 3.43 -9.16
C LEU A 68 -2.64 4.20 -10.41
N PHE A 69 -1.71 4.77 -11.16
CA PHE A 69 -1.99 5.52 -12.39
C PHE A 69 -2.32 4.62 -13.60
N LYS A 70 -2.17 3.30 -13.44
CA LYS A 70 -2.49 2.31 -14.48
C LYS A 70 -3.85 1.66 -14.24
N LEU A 71 -4.50 1.94 -13.11
CA LEU A 71 -5.81 1.39 -12.78
C LEU A 71 -6.86 1.97 -13.72
N SER A 72 -7.70 1.09 -14.27
CA SER A 72 -8.86 1.48 -15.06
C SER A 72 -10.13 1.39 -14.21
N ALA A 73 -11.19 2.10 -14.63
CA ALA A 73 -12.49 2.06 -13.94
C ALA A 73 -13.01 0.62 -13.77
N GLY A 74 -12.88 -0.22 -14.80
CA GLY A 74 -13.31 -1.62 -14.72
C GLY A 74 -12.55 -2.44 -13.67
N ILE A 75 -11.27 -2.14 -13.46
CA ILE A 75 -10.45 -2.77 -12.41
C ILE A 75 -10.91 -2.33 -11.02
N LEU A 76 -11.32 -1.06 -10.86
CA LEU A 76 -11.79 -0.57 -9.57
C LEU A 76 -13.17 -1.15 -9.21
N THR A 77 -14.05 -1.37 -10.20
CA THR A 77 -15.41 -1.90 -9.94
C THR A 77 -15.46 -3.32 -9.38
N VAL A 78 -14.36 -4.09 -9.43
CA VAL A 78 -14.32 -5.43 -8.83
C VAL A 78 -13.99 -5.41 -7.33
N LEU A 79 -13.67 -4.25 -6.78
CA LEU A 79 -13.37 -4.07 -5.36
C LEU A 79 -14.66 -3.86 -4.59
N ASP A 80 -14.69 -4.38 -3.36
CA ASP A 80 -15.83 -4.21 -2.48
C ASP A 80 -16.06 -2.73 -2.20
N ARG A 81 -17.32 -2.30 -2.35
CA ARG A 81 -17.79 -0.91 -2.18
C ARG A 81 -17.28 0.09 -3.23
N MET A 82 -16.76 -0.40 -4.36
CA MET A 82 -16.44 0.42 -5.53
C MET A 82 -17.45 0.12 -6.65
N GLY A 83 -18.19 1.15 -7.08
CA GLY A 83 -19.14 1.08 -8.19
C GLY A 83 -18.70 1.95 -9.38
N PRO A 84 -19.43 1.90 -10.51
CA PRO A 84 -19.04 2.63 -11.73
C PRO A 84 -18.97 4.16 -11.62
N LYS A 85 -19.54 4.76 -10.56
CA LYS A 85 -19.58 6.22 -10.32
C LYS A 85 -18.86 6.64 -9.04
N SER A 86 -18.18 5.70 -8.38
CA SER A 86 -17.46 5.94 -7.13
C SER A 86 -16.26 6.85 -7.29
#